data_AF-A0AAP7A2G2-F1
#
_entry.id   AF-A0AAP7A2G2-F1
#
_cell.length_a   1.000
_cell.length_b   1.000
_cell.length_c   1.000
_cell.angle_alpha   90.00
_cell.angle_beta   90.00
_cell.angle_gamma   90.00
#
_symmetry.space_group_name_H-M   'P 1'
#
loop_
_entity.id
_entity.type
_entity.pdbx_description
1 polymer ?
#
loop_
_entity_poly.entity_id
_entity_poly.type
_entity_poly.pdbx_seq_one_letter_code
_entity_poly.pdbx_strand_id
1 'polypeptide(L)'
;MLFRKCLLASFAMLLGGAMLLNTPAARASNQAIQQNQAPHVLNEMHAGIKKAIDELVKRKEVPGVLAQVVKDGKVWSYGAGQASIHSDRKMDPEFHFRIGSITKTFVATVMLQLAEEKKL
;
A
#
# COMPACT_ATOMS: atom_id res chain seq x y z
N MET A 1 15.98 -49.34 15.24
CA MET A 1 16.63 -49.69 13.96
C MET A 1 17.52 -48.51 13.56
N LEU A 2 18.74 -48.46 14.09
CA LEU A 2 19.97 -48.98 13.47
C LEU A 2 20.48 -48.12 12.29
N PHE A 3 21.39 -47.19 12.66
CA PHE A 3 22.68 -46.96 12.02
C PHE A 3 22.99 -47.84 10.80
N ARG A 4 23.29 -47.20 9.66
CA ARG A 4 24.28 -47.71 8.71
C ARG A 4 25.23 -46.58 8.30
N LYS A 5 26.52 -46.89 8.47
CA LYS A 5 27.71 -46.04 8.28
C LYS A 5 28.27 -46.18 6.86
N CYS A 6 29.00 -45.14 6.46
CA CYS A 6 30.21 -45.12 5.63
C CYS A 6 30.14 -45.46 4.12
N LEU A 7 30.50 -44.46 3.30
CA LEU A 7 31.54 -44.64 2.27
C LEU A 7 32.34 -43.33 2.14
N LEU A 8 33.63 -43.39 2.50
CA LEU A 8 34.63 -42.36 2.22
C LEU A 8 35.10 -42.49 0.77
N ALA A 9 35.30 -41.36 0.08
CA ALA A 9 36.42 -41.17 -0.83
C ALA A 9 36.59 -39.66 -1.16
N SER A 10 37.68 -39.10 -0.67
CA SER A 10 38.25 -37.82 -1.10
C SER A 10 38.59 -37.82 -2.60
N PHE A 11 38.55 -36.66 -3.26
CA PHE A 11 39.74 -35.97 -3.81
C PHE A 11 39.36 -34.88 -4.85
N ALA A 12 39.74 -33.65 -4.50
CA ALA A 12 40.25 -32.57 -5.35
C ALA A 12 39.37 -31.78 -6.35
N MET A 13 39.65 -30.47 -6.28
CA MET A 13 39.97 -29.57 -7.41
C MET A 13 38.93 -28.49 -7.77
N LEU A 14 39.09 -27.35 -7.08
CA LEU A 14 39.10 -25.98 -7.62
C LEU A 14 38.45 -25.76 -9.01
N LEU A 15 37.18 -25.34 -8.97
CA LEU A 15 36.59 -24.34 -9.87
C LEU A 15 36.07 -23.26 -8.89
N GLY A 16 36.60 -22.04 -8.78
CA GLY A 16 37.00 -21.17 -9.87
C GLY A 16 35.96 -20.05 -10.00
N GLY A 17 36.03 -19.06 -9.10
CA GLY A 17 35.58 -17.69 -9.33
C GLY A 17 34.08 -17.38 -9.33
N ALA A 18 33.61 -16.81 -8.21
CA ALA A 18 32.60 -15.74 -8.09
C ALA A 18 31.62 -15.93 -6.91
N MET A 19 32.13 -16.27 -5.72
CA MET A 19 31.37 -16.04 -4.50
C MET A 19 31.57 -14.58 -4.03
N LEU A 20 30.64 -13.73 -4.46
CA LEU A 20 30.03 -12.64 -3.69
C LEU A 20 30.99 -11.70 -2.92
N LEU A 21 31.56 -10.72 -3.62
CA LEU A 21 31.94 -9.45 -3.01
C LEU A 21 30.68 -8.63 -2.71
N ASN A 22 29.86 -9.07 -1.74
CA ASN A 22 28.76 -8.29 -1.21
C ASN A 22 29.25 -7.65 0.10
N THR A 23 29.99 -6.54 -0.01
CA THR A 23 30.62 -5.89 1.15
C THR A 23 29.55 -5.26 2.06
N PRO A 24 29.67 -5.37 3.40
CA PRO A 24 28.68 -4.81 4.33
C PRO A 24 28.53 -3.29 4.20
N ALA A 25 29.59 -2.59 3.76
CA ALA A 25 29.56 -1.15 3.51
C ALA A 25 28.68 -0.76 2.31
N ALA A 26 28.72 -1.54 1.22
CA ALA A 26 27.86 -1.33 0.05
C ALA A 26 26.39 -1.66 0.32
N ARG A 27 26.13 -2.59 1.27
CA ARG A 27 24.77 -2.91 1.73
C ARG A 27 24.21 -1.79 2.62
N ALA A 28 25.02 -1.24 3.52
CA ALA A 28 24.63 -0.14 4.39
C ALA A 28 24.33 1.14 3.61
N SER A 29 25.12 1.47 2.57
CA SER A 29 24.86 2.64 1.72
C SER A 29 23.58 2.47 0.88
N ASN A 30 23.36 1.31 0.27
CA ASN A 30 22.13 1.03 -0.47
C ASN A 30 20.90 1.01 0.44
N GLN A 31 21.00 0.45 1.65
CA GLN A 31 19.91 0.49 2.62
C GLN A 31 19.60 1.92 3.08
N ALA A 32 20.61 2.75 3.35
CA ALA A 32 20.40 4.15 3.71
C ALA A 32 19.75 4.96 2.57
N ILE A 33 20.13 4.72 1.32
CA ILE A 33 19.50 5.34 0.14
C ILE A 33 18.04 4.87 0.00
N GLN A 34 17.78 3.57 0.15
CA GLN A 34 16.45 2.98 -0.04
C GLN A 34 15.48 3.36 1.10
N GLN A 35 15.99 3.56 2.32
CA GLN A 35 15.20 3.96 3.48
C GLN A 35 14.81 5.46 3.44
N ASN A 36 15.60 6.30 2.74
CA ASN A 36 15.30 7.73 2.55
C ASN A 36 14.34 8.00 1.37
N GLN A 37 14.18 7.04 0.45
CA GLN A 37 13.33 7.19 -0.75
C GLN A 37 11.84 6.95 -0.47
N ALA A 38 11.49 6.06 0.46
CA ALA A 38 10.09 5.73 0.78
C ALA A 38 9.20 6.95 1.14
N PRO A 39 9.62 7.88 2.03
CA PRO A 39 8.82 9.07 2.31
C PRO A 39 8.72 10.03 1.12
N HIS A 40 9.76 10.12 0.29
CA HIS A 40 9.73 10.94 -0.92
C HIS A 40 8.69 10.43 -1.94
N VAL A 41 8.72 9.12 -2.23
CA VAL A 41 7.77 8.50 -3.17
C VAL A 41 6.32 8.63 -2.69
N LEU A 42 6.07 8.52 -1.38
CA LEU A 42 4.72 8.72 -0.82
C LEU A 42 4.25 10.17 -0.96
N ASN A 43 5.13 11.14 -0.72
CA ASN A 43 4.81 12.55 -0.91
C ASN A 43 4.52 12.88 -2.37
N GLU A 44 5.29 12.34 -3.32
CA GLU A 44 5.04 12.49 -4.76
C GLU A 44 3.71 11.86 -5.17
N MET A 45 3.40 10.67 -4.64
CA MET A 45 2.11 10.02 -4.88
C MET A 45 0.94 10.87 -4.35
N HIS A 46 1.04 11.39 -3.12
CA HIS A 46 0.02 12.28 -2.55
C HIS A 46 -0.15 13.56 -3.37
N ALA A 47 0.96 14.15 -3.83
CA ALA A 47 0.92 15.33 -4.70
C ALA A 47 0.26 15.02 -6.05
N GLY A 48 0.52 13.85 -6.63
CA GLY A 48 -0.12 13.36 -7.85
C GLY A 48 -1.64 13.19 -7.67
N ILE A 49 -2.07 12.56 -6.58
CA ILE A 49 -3.48 12.38 -6.24
C ILE A 49 -4.17 13.73 -6.04
N LYS A 50 -3.54 14.64 -5.27
CA LYS A 50 -4.04 16.00 -5.04
C LYS A 50 -4.26 16.73 -6.36
N LYS A 51 -3.28 16.70 -7.26
CA LYS A 51 -3.36 17.37 -8.57
C LYS A 51 -4.50 16.81 -9.41
N ALA A 52 -4.64 15.49 -9.49
CA ALA A 52 -5.70 14.85 -10.25
C ALA A 52 -7.09 15.25 -9.73
N ILE A 53 -7.28 15.23 -8.41
CA ILE A 53 -8.53 15.64 -7.77
C ILE A 53 -8.83 17.12 -8.02
N ASP A 54 -7.83 17.99 -7.86
CA ASP A 54 -7.98 19.43 -8.11
C ASP A 54 -8.38 19.72 -9.57
N GLU A 55 -7.85 18.95 -10.53
CA GLU A 55 -8.22 19.07 -11.94
C GLU A 55 -9.67 18.65 -12.20
N LEU A 56 -10.15 17.56 -11.60
CA LEU A 56 -11.55 17.10 -11.72
C LEU A 56 -12.53 18.17 -11.21
N VAL A 57 -12.23 18.74 -10.03
CA VAL A 57 -13.03 19.81 -9.44
C VAL A 57 -12.97 21.08 -10.30
N LYS A 58 -11.78 21.46 -10.78
CA LYS A 58 -11.59 22.65 -11.63
C LYS A 58 -12.35 22.56 -12.96
N ARG A 59 -12.42 21.36 -13.55
CA ARG A 59 -13.20 21.08 -14.77
C ARG A 59 -14.71 21.04 -14.52
N LYS A 60 -15.16 21.15 -13.26
CA LYS A 60 -16.57 21.06 -12.83
C LYS A 60 -17.23 19.72 -13.21
N GLU A 61 -16.44 18.67 -13.33
CA GLU A 61 -16.95 17.31 -13.60
C GLU A 61 -17.65 16.74 -12.36
N VAL A 62 -17.19 17.13 -11.18
CA VAL A 62 -17.79 16.80 -9.88
C VAL A 62 -17.76 18.01 -8.94
N PRO A 63 -18.78 18.20 -8.07
CA PRO A 63 -18.82 19.32 -7.13
C PRO A 63 -17.68 19.30 -6.10
N GLY A 64 -17.30 18.11 -5.65
CA GLY A 64 -16.22 17.90 -4.71
C GLY A 64 -15.86 16.42 -4.54
N VAL A 65 -14.68 16.17 -3.99
CA VAL A 65 -14.09 14.82 -3.87
C VAL A 65 -13.41 14.68 -2.52
N LEU A 66 -13.51 13.48 -1.95
CA LEU A 66 -12.75 13.02 -0.80
C LEU A 66 -11.85 11.86 -1.21
N ALA A 67 -10.59 11.89 -0.79
CA ALA A 67 -9.64 10.81 -0.96
C ALA A 67 -8.93 10.52 0.35
N GLN A 68 -8.74 9.24 0.63
CA GLN A 68 -7.98 8.76 1.77
C GLN A 68 -7.05 7.64 1.32
N VAL A 69 -5.79 7.72 1.75
CA VAL A 69 -4.77 6.70 1.53
C VAL A 69 -4.31 6.19 2.88
N VAL A 70 -4.39 4.87 3.08
CA VAL A 70 -3.90 4.21 4.29
C VAL A 70 -2.71 3.34 3.92
N LYS A 71 -1.56 3.61 4.53
CA LYS A 71 -0.33 2.83 4.33
C LYS A 71 0.45 2.74 5.64
N ASP A 72 0.85 1.54 6.02
CA ASP A 72 1.65 1.28 7.23
C ASP A 72 1.01 1.91 8.50
N GLY A 73 -0.31 1.85 8.61
CA GLY A 73 -1.09 2.45 9.71
C GLY A 73 -1.20 3.99 9.67
N LYS A 74 -0.56 4.65 8.70
CA LYS A 74 -0.66 6.10 8.49
C LYS A 74 -1.78 6.41 7.52
N VAL A 75 -2.56 7.42 7.86
CA VAL A 75 -3.67 7.91 7.05
C VAL A 75 -3.29 9.27 6.47
N TRP A 76 -3.44 9.41 5.17
CA TRP A 76 -3.42 10.69 4.48
C TRP A 76 -4.79 10.94 3.87
N SER A 77 -5.40 12.08 4.18
CA SER A 77 -6.72 12.44 3.67
C SER A 77 -6.65 13.77 2.91
N TYR A 78 -7.44 13.90 1.86
CA TYR A 78 -7.56 15.11 1.06
C TYR A 78 -9.00 15.34 0.60
N GLY A 79 -9.46 16.59 0.71
CA GLY A 79 -10.77 17.02 0.26
C GLY A 79 -10.63 18.23 -0.66
N ALA A 80 -11.37 18.23 -1.77
CA ALA A 80 -11.39 19.36 -2.71
C ALA A 80 -12.81 19.66 -3.18
N GLY A 81 -13.04 20.91 -3.59
CA GLY A 81 -14.33 21.38 -4.07
C GLY A 81 -15.32 21.68 -2.95
N GLN A 82 -16.59 21.52 -3.24
CA GLN A 82 -17.71 21.88 -2.37
C GLN A 82 -18.44 20.63 -1.89
N ALA A 83 -18.82 20.63 -0.62
CA ALA A 83 -19.60 19.57 0.01
C ALA A 83 -21.09 19.62 -0.37
N SER A 84 -21.55 20.71 -0.96
CA SER A 84 -22.95 20.93 -1.36
C SER A 84 -23.00 21.81 -2.59
N ILE A 85 -23.96 21.54 -3.48
CA ILE A 85 -24.24 22.40 -4.65
C ILE A 85 -25.15 23.59 -4.31
N HIS A 86 -25.70 23.61 -3.09
CA HIS A 86 -26.62 24.65 -2.63
C HIS A 86 -25.97 25.63 -1.64
N SER A 87 -24.71 25.40 -1.25
CA SER A 87 -23.99 26.24 -0.29
C SER A 87 -22.50 26.22 -0.58
N ASP A 88 -21.80 27.31 -0.29
CA ASP A 88 -20.34 27.43 -0.48
C ASP A 88 -19.50 26.67 0.58
N ARG A 89 -20.07 25.62 1.17
CA ARG A 89 -19.38 24.78 2.15
C ARG A 89 -18.27 24.02 1.42
N LYS A 90 -17.02 24.32 1.78
CA LYS A 90 -15.86 23.57 1.29
C LYS A 90 -15.91 22.11 1.75
N MET A 91 -15.30 21.25 0.95
CA MET A 91 -15.13 19.85 1.29
C MET A 91 -14.18 19.69 2.48
N ASP A 92 -14.56 18.85 3.45
CA ASP A 92 -13.75 18.48 4.61
C ASP A 92 -13.42 16.98 4.53
N PRO A 93 -12.12 16.58 4.63
CA PRO A 93 -11.70 15.18 4.62
C PRO A 93 -12.41 14.24 5.60
N GLU A 94 -12.98 14.77 6.68
CA GLU A 94 -13.65 14.00 7.73
C GLU A 94 -15.17 13.88 7.52
N PHE A 95 -15.72 14.42 6.43
CA PHE A 95 -17.14 14.27 6.13
C PHE A 95 -17.51 12.86 5.70
N HIS A 96 -18.75 12.48 6.01
CA HIS A 96 -19.32 11.20 5.60
C HIS A 96 -19.91 11.28 4.20
N PHE A 97 -19.71 10.22 3.42
CA PHE A 97 -20.25 10.09 2.08
C PHE A 97 -21.16 8.86 1.95
N ARG A 98 -22.21 8.97 1.13
CA ARG A 98 -23.02 7.81 0.78
C ARG A 98 -22.27 6.95 -0.25
N ILE A 99 -21.80 5.78 0.19
CA ILE A 99 -20.92 4.91 -0.60
C ILE A 99 -21.65 4.04 -1.65
N GLY A 100 -22.98 4.10 -1.72
CA GLY A 100 -23.77 3.38 -2.72
C GLY A 100 -23.50 1.87 -2.73
N SER A 101 -23.25 1.30 -3.91
CA SER A 101 -23.05 -0.14 -4.08
C SER A 101 -21.81 -0.71 -3.37
N ILE A 102 -20.88 0.11 -2.89
CA ILE A 102 -19.77 -0.35 -2.04
C ILE A 102 -20.30 -1.00 -0.74
N THR A 103 -21.51 -0.62 -0.29
CA THR A 103 -22.21 -1.28 0.82
C THR A 103 -22.32 -2.80 0.63
N LYS A 104 -22.37 -3.30 -0.61
CA LYS A 104 -22.45 -4.75 -0.90
C LYS A 104 -21.24 -5.52 -0.40
N THR A 105 -20.07 -4.91 -0.34
CA THR A 105 -18.87 -5.56 0.21
C THR A 105 -19.07 -5.86 1.69
N PHE A 106 -19.65 -4.92 2.46
CA PHE A 106 -19.97 -5.13 3.87
C PHE A 106 -21.04 -6.20 4.06
N VAL A 107 -22.12 -6.16 3.25
CA VAL A 107 -23.17 -7.18 3.30
C VAL A 107 -22.59 -8.57 3.00
N ALA A 108 -21.77 -8.69 1.95
CA ALA A 108 -21.12 -9.95 1.59
C ALA A 108 -20.23 -10.46 2.73
N THR A 109 -19.45 -9.60 3.38
CA THR A 109 -18.64 -9.97 4.55
C THR A 109 -19.50 -10.55 5.67
N VAL A 110 -20.60 -9.87 6.04
CA VAL A 110 -21.49 -10.37 7.10
C VAL A 110 -22.15 -11.69 6.71
N MET A 111 -22.59 -11.86 5.46
CA MET A 111 -23.16 -13.13 5.01
C MET A 111 -22.14 -14.28 5.08
N LEU A 112 -20.89 -14.04 4.67
CA LEU A 112 -19.83 -15.04 4.77
C LEU A 112 -19.49 -15.39 6.21
N GLN A 113 -19.48 -14.40 7.12
CA GLN A 113 -19.30 -14.63 8.56
C GLN A 113 -20.43 -15.49 9.14
N LEU A 114 -21.69 -15.20 8.78
CA LEU A 114 -22.84 -15.99 9.25
C LEU A 114 -22.80 -17.43 8.74
N ALA A 115 -22.38 -17.65 7.49
CA ALA A 115 -22.20 -18.99 6.94
C ALA A 115 -21.10 -19.77 7.68
N GLU A 116 -19.97 -19.13 7.99
CA GLU A 116 -18.89 -19.71 8.81
C GLU A 116 -19.39 -20.08 10.21
N GLU A 117 -20.20 -19.21 10.82
CA GLU A 117 -20.82 -19.42 12.13
C GLU A 117 -21.99 -20.42 12.12
N LYS A 118 -22.36 -20.96 10.95
CA LYS A 118 -23.54 -21.85 10.76
C LYS A 118 -24.85 -21.21 11.21
N LYS A 119 -24.98 -19.90 11.03
CA LYS A 119 -26.18 -19.10 11.30
C LYS A 119 -26.95 -18.73 10.03
N LEU A 120 -26.47 -19.22 8.89
CA LEU A 120 -27.06 -19.12 7.55
C LEU A 120 -27.00 -20.49 6.88
#